data_AF-A0A1H4RXP9-F1
#
_entry.id   AF-A0A1H4RXP9-F1
#
_cell.length_a   1.000
_cell.length_b   1.000
_cell.length_c   1.000
_cell.angle_alpha   90.00
_cell.angle_beta   90.00
_cell.angle_gamma   90.00
#
_symmetry.space_group_name_H-M   'P 1'
#
loop_
_entity.id
_entity.type
_entity.pdbx_description
1 polymer ?
#
loop_
_entity_poly.entity_id
_entity_poly.type
_entity_poly.pdbx_seq_one_letter_code
_entity_poly.pdbx_strand_id
1 'polypeptide(L)'
;MTLLTTPRLTLRPLTEADREAVVKVFADPEMSRYFAADFSDPAAANAMVDHRLAYRGPAGQGHWVIERDGAVIGVAHLRPSSELPGGVPELGYYVASAHAGQGLATEAAGALLDHGLGTLGLPAVWALVHEQNAASRAVAARLGFLDVGSGVHYGDLHRVLVALPTAHGRPHHIELWVPDLAEASRSWGWLLGELGWREFQRWPAGVSWRLGGTYLVAEESPALSARDHERTRPGLNHLALHVGTRARVDDLAASALAHGWRPLFADRYPHAGGERHYAAYLENGAGFEVELVAVEGPAADA
;
A
#
# COMPACT_ATOMS: atom_id res chain seq x y z
N MET A 1 -17.33 -5.02 -8.66
CA MET A 1 -16.03 -5.72 -8.47
C MET A 1 -15.28 -5.71 -9.79
N THR A 2 -13.95 -5.71 -9.76
CA THR A 2 -13.10 -5.44 -10.93
C THR A 2 -12.58 -6.71 -11.57
N LEU A 3 -12.44 -6.72 -12.90
CA LEU A 3 -11.76 -7.74 -13.69
C LEU A 3 -10.24 -7.53 -13.57
N LEU A 4 -9.49 -8.55 -13.16
CA LEU A 4 -8.03 -8.52 -13.10
C LEU A 4 -7.48 -9.47 -14.18
N THR A 5 -6.42 -9.04 -14.86
CA THR A 5 -5.76 -9.84 -15.90
C THR A 5 -4.28 -9.97 -15.59
N THR A 6 -3.73 -11.13 -15.90
CA THR A 6 -2.32 -11.46 -15.77
C THR A 6 -1.84 -12.07 -17.09
N PRO A 7 -0.54 -12.38 -17.26
CA PRO A 7 -0.06 -13.01 -18.49
C PRO A 7 -0.77 -14.31 -18.87
N ARG A 8 -1.26 -15.09 -17.88
CA ARG A 8 -1.87 -16.41 -18.12
C ARG A 8 -3.27 -16.58 -17.56
N LEU A 9 -3.76 -15.64 -16.74
CA LEU A 9 -5.00 -15.79 -15.98
C LEU A 9 -5.92 -14.58 -16.15
N THR A 10 -7.21 -14.85 -16.04
CA THR A 10 -8.24 -13.84 -15.83
C THR A 10 -8.90 -14.10 -14.48
N LEU A 11 -8.88 -13.12 -13.59
CA LEU A 11 -9.65 -13.17 -12.34
C LEU A 11 -10.86 -12.27 -12.50
N ARG A 12 -12.05 -12.88 -12.59
CA ARG A 12 -13.31 -12.15 -12.74
C ARG A 12 -14.23 -12.39 -11.54
N PRO A 13 -15.14 -11.46 -11.22
CA PRO A 13 -16.10 -11.64 -10.14
C PRO A 13 -16.86 -12.96 -10.32
N LEU A 14 -17.06 -13.67 -9.20
CA LEU A 14 -17.88 -14.88 -9.16
C LEU A 14 -19.35 -14.55 -9.50
N THR A 15 -19.96 -15.35 -10.35
CA THR A 15 -21.38 -15.25 -10.73
C THR A 15 -22.09 -16.60 -10.59
N GLU A 16 -23.42 -16.59 -10.64
CA GLU A 16 -24.22 -17.82 -10.58
C GLU A 16 -23.88 -18.81 -11.70
N ALA A 17 -23.49 -18.32 -12.88
CA ALA A 17 -23.10 -19.16 -14.02
C ALA A 17 -21.86 -20.03 -13.74
N ASP A 18 -21.07 -19.67 -12.72
CA ASP A 18 -19.84 -20.37 -12.36
C ASP A 18 -20.05 -21.52 -11.38
N ARG A 19 -21.26 -21.67 -10.84
CA ARG A 19 -21.57 -22.61 -9.75
C ARG A 19 -21.03 -24.00 -10.01
N GLU A 20 -21.35 -24.58 -11.17
CA GLU A 20 -20.95 -25.94 -11.51
C GLU A 20 -19.42 -26.09 -11.52
N ALA A 21 -18.72 -25.13 -12.13
CA ALA A 21 -17.27 -25.15 -12.22
C ALA A 21 -16.60 -24.94 -10.85
N VAL A 22 -17.15 -24.06 -10.01
CA VAL A 22 -16.63 -23.81 -8.66
C VAL A 22 -16.90 -25.00 -7.73
N VAL A 23 -18.07 -25.64 -7.80
CA VAL A 23 -18.35 -26.88 -7.06
C VAL A 23 -17.35 -27.97 -7.47
N LYS A 24 -17.01 -28.07 -8.76
CA LYS A 24 -15.98 -29.00 -9.23
C LYS A 24 -14.59 -28.69 -8.67
N VAL A 25 -14.22 -27.41 -8.58
CA VAL A 25 -12.97 -26.98 -7.92
C VAL A 25 -12.99 -27.35 -6.43
N PHE A 26 -14.14 -27.19 -5.76
CA PHE A 26 -14.31 -27.51 -4.33
C PHE A 26 -14.24 -29.01 -4.04
N ALA A 27 -14.69 -29.84 -4.98
CA ALA A 27 -14.59 -31.29 -4.89
C ALA A 27 -13.17 -31.84 -5.09
N ASP A 28 -12.16 -30.99 -5.34
CA ASP A 28 -10.76 -31.40 -5.39
C ASP A 28 -10.32 -31.94 -4.01
N PRO A 29 -9.83 -33.18 -3.89
CA PRO A 29 -9.42 -33.75 -2.60
C PRO A 29 -8.37 -32.92 -1.85
N GLU A 30 -7.50 -32.20 -2.58
CA GLU A 30 -6.49 -31.35 -1.95
C GLU A 30 -7.08 -30.05 -1.40
N MET A 31 -8.30 -29.65 -1.82
CA MET A 31 -8.98 -28.49 -1.26
C MET A 31 -9.34 -28.72 0.21
N SER A 32 -9.99 -29.84 0.54
CA SER A 32 -10.45 -30.12 1.90
C SER A 32 -9.31 -30.38 2.89
N ARG A 33 -8.09 -30.67 2.42
CA ARG A 33 -6.94 -31.09 3.24
C ARG A 33 -6.59 -30.14 4.38
N TYR A 34 -6.80 -28.84 4.20
CA TYR A 34 -6.45 -27.79 5.17
C TYR A 34 -7.65 -26.92 5.56
N PHE A 35 -8.87 -27.37 5.27
CA PHE A 35 -10.10 -26.69 5.67
C PHE A 35 -10.84 -27.53 6.70
N ALA A 36 -11.55 -26.86 7.62
CA ALA A 36 -12.38 -27.55 8.61
C ALA A 36 -13.60 -28.25 7.98
N ALA A 37 -14.01 -27.83 6.78
CA ALA A 37 -15.11 -28.42 6.04
C ALA A 37 -14.62 -29.39 4.96
N ASP A 38 -15.30 -30.53 4.84
CA ASP A 38 -15.09 -31.46 3.73
C ASP A 38 -15.93 -31.04 2.52
N PHE A 39 -15.27 -30.46 1.53
CA PHE A 39 -15.90 -30.00 0.30
C PHE A 39 -16.09 -31.09 -0.76
N SER A 40 -15.75 -32.35 -0.44
CA SER A 40 -16.13 -33.49 -1.30
C SER A 40 -17.63 -33.78 -1.23
N ASP A 41 -18.32 -33.31 -0.19
CA ASP A 41 -19.78 -33.28 -0.12
C ASP A 41 -20.35 -32.17 -1.03
N PRO A 42 -21.15 -32.51 -2.06
CA PRO A 42 -21.78 -31.53 -2.93
C PRO A 42 -22.66 -30.52 -2.19
N ALA A 43 -23.30 -30.89 -1.07
CA ALA A 43 -24.12 -29.97 -0.29
C ALA A 43 -23.27 -28.89 0.37
N ALA A 44 -22.15 -29.28 0.99
CA ALA A 44 -21.18 -28.36 1.59
C ALA A 44 -20.54 -27.42 0.53
N ALA A 45 -20.18 -27.98 -0.63
CA ALA A 45 -19.64 -27.19 -1.74
C ALA A 45 -20.66 -26.15 -2.24
N ASN A 46 -21.92 -26.54 -2.44
CA ASN A 46 -22.98 -25.61 -2.87
C ASN A 46 -23.25 -24.52 -1.83
N ALA A 47 -23.31 -24.86 -0.54
CA ALA A 47 -23.50 -23.89 0.52
C ALA A 47 -22.37 -22.85 0.57
N MET A 48 -21.12 -23.27 0.31
CA MET A 48 -19.99 -22.36 0.19
C MET A 48 -20.11 -21.43 -1.02
N VAL A 49 -20.59 -21.93 -2.17
CA VAL A 49 -20.87 -21.09 -3.34
C VAL A 49 -21.95 -20.06 -3.03
N ASP A 50 -23.05 -20.47 -2.39
CA ASP A 50 -24.14 -19.57 -1.99
C ASP A 50 -23.64 -18.45 -1.08
N HIS A 51 -22.82 -18.79 -0.07
CA HIS A 51 -22.22 -17.81 0.82
C HIS A 51 -21.37 -16.78 0.06
N ARG A 52 -20.58 -17.23 -0.93
CA ARG A 52 -19.72 -16.35 -1.74
C ARG A 52 -20.53 -15.44 -2.67
N LEU A 53 -21.63 -15.93 -3.24
CA LEU A 53 -22.54 -15.16 -4.10
C LEU A 53 -23.40 -14.17 -3.33
N ALA A 54 -23.79 -14.53 -2.10
CA ALA A 54 -24.54 -13.66 -1.20
C ALA A 54 -23.68 -12.55 -0.57
N TYR A 55 -22.35 -12.70 -0.57
CA TYR A 55 -21.44 -11.75 0.04
C TYR A 55 -21.61 -10.33 -0.52
N ARG A 56 -21.71 -9.35 0.40
CA ARG A 56 -21.71 -7.93 0.11
C ARG A 56 -20.64 -7.28 0.98
N GLY A 57 -19.55 -6.84 0.36
CA GLY A 57 -18.39 -6.28 1.04
C GLY A 57 -18.09 -4.84 0.65
N PRO A 58 -16.98 -4.29 1.18
CA PRO A 58 -16.46 -3.00 0.74
C PRO A 58 -16.27 -2.96 -0.78
N ALA A 59 -16.38 -1.76 -1.36
CA ALA A 59 -16.18 -1.58 -2.79
C ALA A 59 -14.81 -2.11 -3.24
N GLY A 60 -14.81 -2.92 -4.30
CA GLY A 60 -13.59 -3.53 -4.85
C GLY A 60 -13.08 -4.79 -4.15
N GLN A 61 -13.71 -5.20 -3.04
CA GLN A 61 -13.42 -6.46 -2.32
C GLN A 61 -14.52 -7.52 -2.61
N GLY A 62 -14.20 -8.81 -2.47
CA GLY A 62 -15.14 -9.92 -2.66
C GLY A 62 -14.50 -11.24 -3.11
N HIS A 63 -15.21 -12.00 -3.95
CA HIS A 63 -14.82 -13.31 -4.47
C HIS A 63 -14.65 -13.30 -6.00
N TRP A 64 -13.59 -13.94 -6.47
CA TRP A 64 -13.27 -14.11 -7.89
C TRP A 64 -13.17 -15.59 -8.24
N VAL A 65 -13.51 -15.92 -9.48
CA VAL A 65 -13.04 -17.15 -10.13
C VAL A 65 -11.69 -16.88 -10.79
N ILE A 66 -10.82 -17.88 -10.81
CA ILE A 66 -9.55 -17.85 -11.52
C ILE A 66 -9.74 -18.66 -12.81
N GLU A 67 -9.66 -17.99 -13.95
CA GLU A 67 -9.82 -18.60 -15.27
C GLU A 67 -8.49 -18.69 -16.02
N ARG A 68 -8.38 -19.77 -16.80
CA ARG A 68 -7.30 -19.96 -17.77
C ARG A 68 -7.89 -20.63 -19.02
N ASP A 69 -7.59 -20.08 -20.18
CA ASP A 69 -8.02 -20.63 -21.48
C ASP A 69 -9.55 -20.90 -21.55
N GLY A 70 -10.34 -20.04 -20.89
CA GLY A 70 -11.81 -20.14 -20.82
C GLY A 70 -12.36 -21.13 -19.79
N ALA A 71 -11.52 -21.80 -19.01
CA ALA A 71 -11.93 -22.71 -17.95
C ALA A 71 -11.66 -22.11 -16.56
N VAL A 72 -12.62 -22.25 -15.64
CA VAL A 72 -12.41 -21.94 -14.21
C VAL A 72 -11.54 -23.04 -13.60
N ILE A 73 -10.36 -22.65 -13.12
CA ILE A 73 -9.36 -23.55 -12.53
C ILE A 73 -9.17 -23.32 -11.03
N GLY A 74 -9.87 -22.35 -10.45
CA GLY A 74 -9.68 -21.96 -9.07
C GLY A 74 -10.62 -20.84 -8.63
N VAL A 75 -10.49 -20.47 -7.36
CA VAL A 75 -11.19 -19.34 -6.76
C VAL A 75 -10.22 -18.51 -5.93
N ALA A 76 -10.56 -17.24 -5.74
CA ALA A 76 -9.84 -16.38 -4.81
C ALA A 76 -10.78 -15.38 -4.15
N HIS A 77 -10.30 -14.75 -3.09
CA HIS A 77 -11.00 -13.67 -2.41
C HIS A 77 -10.02 -12.67 -1.81
N LEU A 78 -10.51 -11.45 -1.70
CA LEU A 78 -9.94 -10.37 -0.90
C LEU A 78 -11.11 -9.70 -0.21
N ARG A 79 -11.25 -9.89 1.10
CA ARG A 79 -12.38 -9.37 1.89
C ARG A 79 -11.97 -9.21 3.35
N PRO A 80 -12.70 -8.45 4.18
CA PRO A 80 -12.49 -8.44 5.63
C PRO A 80 -12.44 -9.87 6.19
N SER A 81 -11.42 -10.12 7.00
CA SER A 81 -11.25 -11.36 7.75
C SER A 81 -12.39 -11.53 8.76
N SER A 82 -12.84 -12.77 8.94
CA SER A 82 -13.72 -13.15 10.04
C SER A 82 -12.94 -13.56 11.30
N GLU A 83 -11.64 -13.81 11.17
CA GLU A 83 -10.79 -14.37 12.22
C GLU A 83 -9.86 -13.32 12.84
N LEU A 84 -9.46 -12.32 12.05
CA LEU A 84 -8.59 -11.26 12.50
C LEU A 84 -9.40 -10.05 13.00
N PRO A 85 -8.96 -9.43 14.10
CA PRO A 85 -9.65 -8.27 14.66
C PRO A 85 -9.64 -7.08 13.70
N GLY A 86 -10.63 -6.19 13.84
CA GLY A 86 -10.69 -4.93 13.09
C GLY A 86 -11.12 -5.07 11.63
N GLY A 87 -11.57 -6.25 11.19
CA GLY A 87 -12.08 -6.44 9.82
C GLY A 87 -10.99 -6.21 8.76
N VAL A 88 -9.74 -6.51 9.09
CA VAL A 88 -8.62 -6.31 8.17
C VAL A 88 -8.78 -7.16 6.90
N PRO A 89 -8.42 -6.64 5.71
CA PRO A 89 -8.56 -7.40 4.46
C PRO A 89 -7.66 -8.63 4.45
N GLU A 90 -8.26 -9.79 4.21
CA GLU A 90 -7.62 -11.08 4.08
C GLU A 90 -7.72 -11.58 2.64
N LEU A 91 -6.59 -12.05 2.13
CA LEU A 91 -6.44 -12.67 0.83
C LEU A 91 -6.41 -14.19 1.00
N GLY A 92 -7.28 -14.88 0.27
CA GLY A 92 -7.26 -16.34 0.16
C GLY A 92 -7.47 -16.79 -1.28
N TYR A 93 -6.85 -17.90 -1.64
CA TYR A 93 -6.95 -18.47 -2.99
C TYR A 93 -6.87 -19.99 -2.93
N TYR A 94 -7.42 -20.62 -3.97
CA TYR A 94 -7.24 -22.03 -4.26
C TYR A 94 -7.20 -22.22 -5.77
N VAL A 95 -6.21 -22.96 -6.24
CA VAL A 95 -6.08 -23.40 -7.64
C VAL A 95 -6.09 -24.91 -7.61
N ALA A 96 -6.95 -25.53 -8.43
CA ALA A 96 -7.12 -26.98 -8.45
C ALA A 96 -5.78 -27.70 -8.68
N SER A 97 -5.60 -28.84 -8.00
CA SER A 97 -4.36 -29.61 -7.94
C SER A 97 -3.85 -30.06 -9.31
N ALA A 98 -4.75 -30.27 -10.28
CA ALA A 98 -4.42 -30.53 -11.68
C ALA A 98 -3.55 -29.43 -12.33
N HIS A 99 -3.53 -28.24 -11.73
CA HIS A 99 -2.77 -27.07 -12.18
C HIS A 99 -1.61 -26.70 -11.23
N ALA A 100 -1.29 -27.55 -10.25
CA ALA A 100 -0.20 -27.34 -9.31
C ALA A 100 1.18 -27.29 -10.01
N GLY A 101 2.17 -26.68 -9.33
CA GLY A 101 3.55 -26.61 -9.83
C GLY A 101 3.81 -25.64 -10.99
N GLN A 102 2.77 -24.97 -11.52
CA GLN A 102 2.89 -24.07 -12.67
C GLN A 102 3.02 -22.58 -12.30
N GLY A 103 3.06 -22.27 -10.99
CA GLY A 103 3.13 -20.89 -10.47
C GLY A 103 1.82 -20.09 -10.58
N LEU A 104 0.72 -20.71 -10.97
CA LEU A 104 -0.57 -20.03 -11.20
C LEU A 104 -1.17 -19.48 -9.90
N ALA A 105 -1.01 -20.20 -8.79
CA ALA A 105 -1.42 -19.72 -7.47
C ALA A 105 -0.68 -18.42 -7.07
N THR A 106 0.64 -18.36 -7.32
CA THR A 106 1.44 -17.15 -7.08
C THR A 106 1.00 -16.01 -7.98
N GLU A 107 0.72 -16.28 -9.25
CA GLU A 107 0.26 -15.26 -10.20
C GLU A 107 -1.11 -14.70 -9.83
N ALA A 108 -2.08 -15.56 -9.48
CA ALA A 108 -3.42 -15.14 -9.05
C ALA A 108 -3.38 -14.34 -7.74
N ALA A 109 -2.64 -14.83 -6.74
CA ALA A 109 -2.48 -14.15 -5.46
C ALA A 109 -1.72 -12.81 -5.61
N GLY A 110 -0.71 -12.74 -6.47
CA GLY A 110 -0.02 -11.50 -6.80
C GLY A 110 -0.94 -10.45 -7.41
N ALA A 111 -1.79 -10.84 -8.37
CA ALA A 111 -2.75 -9.91 -8.98
C ALA A 111 -3.76 -9.34 -7.97
N LEU A 112 -4.24 -10.16 -7.03
CA LEU A 112 -5.11 -9.68 -5.95
C LEU A 112 -4.36 -8.82 -4.94
N LEU A 113 -3.09 -9.11 -4.68
CA LEU A 113 -2.27 -8.32 -3.80
C LEU A 113 -2.00 -6.93 -4.38
N ASP A 114 -1.67 -6.84 -5.67
CA ASP A 114 -1.50 -5.58 -6.40
C ASP A 114 -2.80 -4.78 -6.45
N HIS A 115 -3.94 -5.45 -6.65
CA HIS A 115 -5.25 -4.81 -6.57
C HIS A 115 -5.53 -4.27 -5.17
N GLY A 116 -5.26 -5.05 -4.12
CA GLY A 116 -5.49 -4.64 -2.74
C GLY A 116 -4.60 -3.48 -2.28
N LEU A 117 -3.29 -3.62 -2.42
CA LEU A 117 -2.34 -2.63 -1.93
C LEU A 117 -2.18 -1.43 -2.87
N GLY A 118 -2.26 -1.65 -4.19
CA GLY A 118 -2.10 -0.62 -5.21
C GLY A 118 -3.41 0.09 -5.54
N THR A 119 -4.37 -0.63 -6.12
CA THR A 119 -5.62 -0.03 -6.63
C THR A 119 -6.55 0.43 -5.51
N LEU A 120 -6.73 -0.38 -4.47
CA LEU A 120 -7.60 -0.04 -3.33
C LEU A 120 -6.88 0.78 -2.26
N GLY A 121 -5.55 0.88 -2.31
CA GLY A 121 -4.75 1.61 -1.33
C GLY A 121 -4.83 1.02 0.09
N LEU A 122 -5.06 -0.29 0.22
CA LEU A 122 -5.18 -0.92 1.53
C LEU A 122 -3.84 -0.78 2.30
N PRO A 123 -3.87 -0.40 3.59
CA PRO A 123 -2.65 -0.21 4.37
C PRO A 123 -1.88 -1.51 4.61
N ALA A 124 -2.58 -2.64 4.55
CA ALA A 124 -2.05 -3.99 4.66
C ALA A 124 -3.03 -4.99 4.05
N VAL A 125 -2.52 -6.14 3.59
CA VAL A 125 -3.30 -7.31 3.20
C VAL A 125 -2.79 -8.50 3.99
N TRP A 126 -3.70 -9.24 4.63
CA TRP A 126 -3.37 -10.36 5.49
C TRP A 126 -3.60 -11.69 4.78
N ALA A 127 -2.92 -12.73 5.25
CA ALA A 127 -3.20 -14.10 4.85
C ALA A 127 -3.05 -15.03 6.06
N LEU A 128 -4.04 -15.88 6.27
CA LEU A 128 -3.98 -16.96 7.25
C LEU A 128 -3.67 -18.25 6.50
N VAL A 129 -2.53 -18.86 6.83
CA VAL A 129 -2.07 -20.08 6.15
C VAL A 129 -1.88 -21.19 7.15
N HIS A 130 -2.63 -22.28 7.00
CA HIS A 130 -2.50 -23.47 7.84
C HIS A 130 -1.02 -23.86 8.00
N GLU A 131 -0.55 -24.12 9.22
CA GLU A 131 0.89 -24.22 9.50
C GLU A 131 1.61 -25.29 8.67
N GLN A 132 0.92 -26.41 8.44
CA GLN A 132 1.38 -27.54 7.63
C GLN A 132 1.27 -27.33 6.11
N ASN A 133 0.64 -26.25 5.63
CA ASN A 133 0.49 -25.97 4.20
C ASN A 133 1.75 -25.28 3.65
N ALA A 134 2.79 -26.08 3.42
CA ALA A 134 4.08 -25.62 2.91
C ALA A 134 3.98 -24.93 1.54
N ALA A 135 3.05 -25.37 0.68
CA ALA A 135 2.86 -24.80 -0.65
C ALA A 135 2.36 -23.35 -0.57
N SER A 136 1.31 -23.09 0.21
CA SER A 136 0.77 -21.73 0.38
C SER A 136 1.74 -20.81 1.12
N ARG A 137 2.47 -21.34 2.13
CA ARG A 137 3.56 -20.60 2.80
C ARG A 137 4.65 -20.17 1.81
N ALA A 138 5.03 -21.05 0.88
CA ALA A 138 6.01 -20.73 -0.15
C ALA A 138 5.50 -19.71 -1.18
N VAL A 139 4.19 -19.66 -1.45
CA VAL A 139 3.58 -18.61 -2.28
C VAL A 139 3.62 -17.26 -1.56
N ALA A 140 3.18 -17.22 -0.29
CA ALA A 140 3.19 -15.99 0.51
C ALA A 140 4.60 -15.41 0.64
N ALA A 141 5.61 -16.26 0.88
CA ALA A 141 7.01 -15.84 0.92
C ALA A 141 7.50 -15.26 -0.41
N ARG A 142 7.14 -15.85 -1.56
CA ARG A 142 7.48 -15.31 -2.89
C ARG A 142 6.84 -13.96 -3.16
N LEU A 143 5.67 -13.71 -2.60
CA LEU A 143 4.95 -12.44 -2.70
C LEU A 143 5.39 -11.41 -1.64
N GLY A 144 6.39 -11.73 -0.82
CA GLY A 144 6.95 -10.80 0.16
C GLY A 144 6.09 -10.58 1.41
N PHE A 145 5.16 -11.48 1.71
CA PHE A 145 4.45 -11.45 2.99
C PHE A 145 5.45 -11.63 4.15
N LEU A 146 5.29 -10.81 5.18
CA LEU A 146 5.99 -10.90 6.45
C LEU A 146 5.24 -11.86 7.37
N ASP A 147 5.96 -12.79 7.97
CA ASP A 147 5.41 -13.70 8.98
C ASP A 147 5.45 -13.03 10.35
N VAL A 148 4.27 -12.85 10.97
CA VAL A 148 4.12 -12.18 12.27
C VAL A 148 3.80 -13.14 13.41
N GLY A 149 3.88 -14.45 13.16
CA GLY A 149 3.68 -15.49 14.16
C GLY A 149 2.58 -16.48 13.79
N SER A 150 2.00 -17.11 14.81
CA SER A 150 1.00 -18.16 14.66
C SER A 150 -0.16 -17.97 15.62
N GLY A 151 -1.35 -18.43 15.22
CA GLY A 151 -2.57 -18.39 16.02
C GLY A 151 -3.54 -19.48 15.62
N VAL A 152 -4.50 -19.81 16.49
CA VAL A 152 -5.60 -20.71 16.14
C VAL A 152 -6.65 -19.91 15.40
N HIS A 153 -6.88 -20.28 14.14
CA HIS A 153 -7.83 -19.66 13.23
C HIS A 153 -8.56 -20.75 12.46
N TYR A 154 -9.84 -20.57 12.16
CA TYR A 154 -10.66 -21.57 11.49
C TYR A 154 -10.61 -22.96 12.15
N GLY A 155 -10.37 -23.01 13.46
CA GLY A 155 -10.30 -24.25 14.25
C GLY A 155 -8.94 -24.95 14.30
N ASP A 156 -7.89 -24.44 13.64
CA ASP A 156 -6.54 -25.05 13.67
C ASP A 156 -5.41 -24.00 13.64
N LEU A 157 -4.17 -24.44 13.79
CA LEU A 157 -2.99 -23.60 13.86
C LEU A 157 -2.60 -23.05 12.48
N HIS A 158 -2.60 -21.73 12.36
CA HIS A 158 -2.22 -21.00 11.15
C HIS A 158 -1.02 -20.09 11.42
N ARG A 159 -0.18 -19.90 10.41
CA ARG A 159 0.74 -18.75 10.33
C ARG A 159 -0.07 -17.52 9.94
N VAL A 160 0.20 -16.42 10.63
CA VAL A 160 -0.40 -15.11 10.36
C VAL A 160 0.61 -14.32 9.55
N LEU A 161 0.23 -13.95 8.33
CA LEU A 161 1.11 -13.30 7.38
C LEU A 161 0.52 -11.94 6.98
N VAL A 162 1.38 -10.93 6.79
CA VAL A 162 0.97 -9.60 6.35
C VAL A 162 1.85 -9.10 5.19
N ALA A 163 1.20 -8.63 4.14
CA ALA A 163 1.83 -7.89 3.07
C ALA A 163 1.53 -6.40 3.24
N LEU A 164 2.57 -5.59 3.07
CA LEU A 164 2.52 -4.14 3.14
C LEU A 164 2.71 -3.58 1.72
N PRO A 165 2.20 -2.37 1.42
CA PRO A 165 2.36 -1.75 0.11
C PRO A 165 3.79 -1.82 -0.43
N THR A 166 3.96 -2.31 -1.66
CA THR A 166 5.26 -2.45 -2.31
C THR A 166 5.91 -1.08 -2.58
N ALA A 167 7.25 -1.06 -2.61
CA ALA A 167 8.02 0.14 -2.89
C ALA A 167 8.10 0.49 -4.40
N HIS A 168 7.56 -0.35 -5.29
CA HIS A 168 7.68 -0.15 -6.74
C HIS A 168 6.91 1.10 -7.19
N GLY A 169 7.57 2.01 -7.89
CA GLY A 169 7.01 3.30 -8.31
C GLY A 169 6.99 4.38 -7.23
N ARG A 170 7.40 4.08 -5.99
CA ARG A 170 7.63 5.12 -4.98
C ARG A 170 8.92 5.88 -5.28
N PRO A 171 9.01 7.17 -4.93
CA PRO A 171 10.29 7.88 -4.97
C PRO A 171 11.34 7.14 -4.14
N HIS A 172 12.41 6.68 -4.79
CA HIS A 172 13.56 6.12 -4.08
C HIS A 172 14.32 7.24 -3.37
N HIS A 173 14.59 8.32 -4.09
CA HIS A 173 15.18 9.52 -3.53
C HIS A 173 14.78 10.77 -4.33
N ILE A 174 14.93 11.93 -3.70
CA ILE A 174 14.80 13.25 -4.31
C ILE A 174 16.12 13.97 -4.06
N GLU A 175 16.72 14.53 -5.09
CA GLU A 175 17.95 15.31 -4.98
C GLU A 175 17.68 16.76 -5.33
N LEU A 176 18.04 17.64 -4.40
CA LEU A 176 17.93 19.08 -4.53
C LEU A 176 19.33 19.67 -4.68
N TRP A 177 19.59 20.33 -5.81
CA TRP A 177 20.81 21.11 -5.95
C TRP A 177 20.63 22.47 -5.31
N VAL A 178 21.46 22.77 -4.32
CA VAL A 178 21.35 23.96 -3.48
C VAL A 178 22.58 24.86 -3.66
N PRO A 179 22.42 26.19 -3.63
CA PRO A 179 23.54 27.11 -3.80
C PRO A 179 24.43 27.28 -2.57
N ASP A 180 23.91 26.92 -1.39
CA ASP A 180 24.61 26.95 -0.10
C ASP A 180 24.17 25.71 0.71
N LEU A 181 25.10 24.75 0.85
CA LEU A 181 24.85 23.51 1.60
C LEU A 181 24.60 23.76 3.09
N ALA A 182 25.25 24.77 3.68
CA ALA A 182 25.11 25.08 5.10
C ALA A 182 23.73 25.67 5.41
N GLU A 183 23.21 26.51 4.54
CA GLU A 183 21.82 26.98 4.61
C GLU A 183 20.84 25.83 4.45
N ALA A 184 21.00 25.00 3.41
CA ALA A 184 20.14 23.86 3.18
C ALA A 184 20.14 22.87 4.36
N SER A 185 21.32 22.61 4.94
CA SER A 185 21.44 21.76 6.14
C SER A 185 20.66 22.32 7.34
N ARG A 186 20.61 23.65 7.51
CA ARG A 186 19.81 24.27 8.59
C ARG A 186 18.32 24.22 8.29
N SER A 187 17.90 24.66 7.10
CA SER A 187 16.48 24.83 6.77
C SER A 187 15.80 23.47 6.54
N TRP A 188 16.35 22.63 5.66
CA TRP A 188 15.81 21.30 5.38
C TRP A 188 16.05 20.35 6.54
N GLY A 189 17.21 20.43 7.20
CA GLY A 189 17.51 19.55 8.34
C GLY A 189 16.54 19.74 9.51
N TRP A 190 16.16 20.98 9.83
CA TRP A 190 15.11 21.25 10.81
C TRP A 190 13.77 20.64 10.37
N LEU A 191 13.29 21.00 9.19
CA LEU A 191 11.96 20.60 8.72
C LEU A 191 11.83 19.08 8.64
N LEU A 192 12.80 18.43 8.00
CA LEU A 192 12.82 16.97 7.83
C LEU A 192 12.96 16.27 9.20
N GLY A 193 13.77 16.82 10.12
CA GLY A 193 13.88 16.32 11.49
C GLY A 193 12.56 16.37 12.26
N GLU A 194 11.83 17.49 12.16
CA GLU A 194 10.51 17.68 12.77
C GLU A 194 9.44 16.73 12.20
N LEU A 195 9.62 16.28 10.95
CA LEU A 195 8.80 15.27 10.27
C LEU A 195 9.31 13.84 10.48
N GLY A 196 10.32 13.64 11.33
CA GLY A 196 10.83 12.32 11.72
C GLY A 196 11.89 11.72 10.80
N TRP A 197 12.33 12.44 9.77
CA TRP A 197 13.47 12.03 8.97
C TRP A 197 14.76 12.13 9.80
N ARG A 198 15.74 11.28 9.48
CA ARG A 198 17.04 11.28 10.16
C ARG A 198 18.15 11.47 9.15
N GLU A 199 19.19 12.23 9.52
CA GLU A 199 20.40 12.32 8.71
C GLU A 199 20.93 10.90 8.42
N PHE A 200 21.23 10.64 7.15
CA PHE A 200 21.60 9.32 6.66
C PHE A 200 23.05 9.30 6.16
N GLN A 201 23.45 10.26 5.32
CA GLN A 201 24.82 10.39 4.82
C GLN A 201 25.22 11.86 4.75
N ARG A 202 26.52 12.13 4.88
CA ARG A 202 27.11 13.46 4.73
C ARG A 202 28.47 13.37 4.05
N TRP A 203 28.72 14.27 3.12
CA TRP A 203 29.98 14.42 2.38
C TRP A 203 30.28 15.92 2.19
N PRO A 204 31.47 16.32 1.69
CA PRO A 204 31.86 17.73 1.65
C PRO A 204 30.89 18.63 0.88
N ALA A 205 30.21 18.10 -0.13
CA ALA A 205 29.28 18.83 -0.99
C ALA A 205 27.81 18.48 -0.74
N GLY A 206 27.48 17.61 0.22
CA GLY A 206 26.08 17.22 0.40
C GLY A 206 25.74 16.51 1.71
N VAL A 207 24.44 16.41 1.94
CA VAL A 207 23.83 15.71 3.07
C VAL A 207 22.54 15.05 2.61
N SER A 208 22.21 13.90 3.19
CA SER A 208 20.94 13.24 2.98
C SER A 208 20.20 12.94 4.28
N TRP A 209 18.88 12.94 4.22
CA TRP A 209 17.99 12.49 5.29
C TRP A 209 17.09 11.38 4.80
N ARG A 210 16.80 10.39 5.65
CA ARG A 210 16.01 9.21 5.30
C ARG A 210 14.78 9.07 6.19
N LEU A 211 13.67 8.68 5.57
CA LEU A 211 12.45 8.22 6.23
C LEU A 211 11.96 6.94 5.54
N GLY A 212 12.05 5.82 6.26
CA GLY A 212 11.72 4.51 5.70
C GLY A 212 12.58 4.13 4.49
N GLY A 213 11.94 3.90 3.35
CA GLY A 213 12.60 3.51 2.09
C GLY A 213 13.11 4.67 1.24
N THR A 214 12.75 5.91 1.56
CA THR A 214 13.05 7.10 0.75
C THR A 214 14.06 8.00 1.45
N TYR A 215 14.95 8.65 0.69
CA TYR A 215 15.82 9.70 1.21
C TYR A 215 15.78 10.98 0.37
N LEU A 216 16.00 12.12 1.01
CA LEU A 216 16.14 13.43 0.36
C LEU A 216 17.60 13.86 0.48
N VAL A 217 18.18 14.31 -0.64
CA VAL A 217 19.55 14.82 -0.72
C VAL A 217 19.51 16.32 -0.95
N ALA A 218 20.34 17.06 -0.21
CA ALA A 218 20.73 18.42 -0.57
C ALA A 218 22.21 18.42 -0.97
N GLU A 219 22.51 18.88 -2.18
CA GLU A 219 23.86 18.88 -2.74
C GLU A 219 24.23 20.25 -3.34
N GLU A 220 25.37 20.81 -2.95
CA GLU A 220 25.98 21.95 -3.62
C GLU A 220 26.87 21.44 -4.77
N SER A 221 26.22 21.16 -5.90
CA SER A 221 26.88 20.53 -7.05
C SER A 221 27.82 21.50 -7.77
N PRO A 222 29.03 21.08 -8.17
CA PRO A 222 29.89 21.89 -9.05
C PRO A 222 29.30 22.08 -10.45
N ALA A 223 28.25 21.33 -10.81
CA ALA A 223 27.56 21.40 -12.09
C ALA A 223 26.40 22.42 -12.12
N LEU A 224 26.17 23.16 -11.03
CA LEU A 224 25.18 24.24 -10.98
C LEU A 224 25.38 25.24 -12.13
N SER A 225 24.35 25.43 -12.94
CA SER A 225 24.34 26.42 -14.04
C SER A 225 23.85 27.81 -13.61
N ALA A 226 23.19 27.88 -12.44
CA ALA A 226 22.73 29.09 -11.78
C ALA A 226 22.76 28.88 -10.26
N ARG A 227 22.84 29.97 -9.48
CA ARG A 227 22.79 29.92 -8.01
C ARG A 227 21.40 30.23 -7.44
N ASP A 228 20.49 30.77 -8.23
CA ASP A 228 19.14 31.06 -7.78
C ASP A 228 18.20 29.96 -8.26
N HIS A 229 17.38 29.42 -7.36
CA HIS A 229 16.24 28.58 -7.71
C HIS A 229 14.98 29.45 -7.71
N GLU A 230 14.22 29.40 -8.81
CA GLU A 230 12.97 30.13 -8.97
C GLU A 230 11.85 29.14 -9.27
N ARG A 231 11.05 28.84 -8.25
CA ARG A 231 9.95 27.87 -8.31
C ARG A 231 8.91 28.10 -9.42
N THR A 232 8.81 29.32 -9.95
CA THR A 232 7.85 29.71 -11.01
C THR A 232 8.36 29.36 -12.42
N ARG A 233 9.64 28.97 -12.56
CA ARG A 233 10.21 28.51 -13.83
C ARG A 233 9.90 27.02 -14.06
N PRO A 234 9.93 26.52 -15.31
CA PRO A 234 9.83 25.09 -15.58
C PRO A 234 10.90 24.31 -14.80
N GLY A 235 10.47 23.34 -13.98
CA GLY A 235 11.34 22.61 -13.05
C GLY A 235 10.55 22.08 -11.85
N LEU A 236 11.24 21.91 -10.72
CA LEU A 236 10.59 21.63 -9.44
C LEU A 236 9.88 22.90 -8.95
N ASN A 237 8.57 22.84 -8.79
CA ASN A 237 7.79 23.97 -8.25
C ASN A 237 7.77 23.93 -6.71
N HIS A 238 7.37 22.81 -6.11
CA HIS A 238 7.38 22.62 -4.67
C HIS A 238 7.48 21.13 -4.30
N LEU A 239 7.78 20.87 -3.02
CA LEU A 239 7.70 19.54 -2.42
C LEU A 239 6.59 19.49 -1.36
N ALA A 240 5.57 18.66 -1.58
CA ALA A 240 4.49 18.46 -0.63
C ALA A 240 4.77 17.28 0.31
N LEU A 241 4.61 17.50 1.62
CA LEU A 241 4.85 16.52 2.67
C LEU A 241 3.64 16.43 3.60
N HIS A 242 3.25 15.21 3.95
CA HIS A 242 2.20 14.97 4.93
C HIS A 242 2.68 15.25 6.36
N VAL A 243 1.81 15.90 7.13
CA VAL A 243 1.95 16.22 8.53
C VAL A 243 0.80 15.59 9.30
N GLY A 244 1.10 14.92 10.41
CA GLY A 244 0.13 14.03 11.06
C GLY A 244 -1.20 14.69 11.47
N THR A 245 -1.20 15.95 11.90
CA THR A 245 -2.41 16.65 12.35
C THR A 245 -2.40 18.12 11.92
N ARG A 246 -3.59 18.75 11.89
CA ARG A 246 -3.74 20.20 11.64
C ARG A 246 -2.97 21.05 12.65
N ALA A 247 -3.07 20.73 13.95
CA ALA A 247 -2.32 21.43 14.99
C ALA A 247 -0.81 21.35 14.78
N ARG A 248 -0.31 20.21 14.26
CA ARG A 248 1.10 20.06 13.94
C ARG A 248 1.52 20.89 12.72
N VAL A 249 0.63 21.11 11.75
CA VAL A 249 0.88 22.06 10.65
C VAL A 249 1.03 23.47 11.22
N ASP A 250 0.16 23.88 12.15
CA ASP A 250 0.23 25.20 12.81
C ASP A 250 1.56 25.38 13.56
N ASP A 251 1.98 24.39 14.34
CA ASP A 251 3.24 24.45 15.11
C ASP A 251 4.47 24.63 14.19
N LEU A 252 4.49 23.92 13.06
CA LEU A 252 5.56 24.00 12.07
C LEU A 252 5.55 25.36 11.35
N ALA A 253 4.37 25.83 10.94
CA ALA A 253 4.20 27.13 10.30
C ALA A 253 4.66 28.28 11.22
N ALA A 254 4.32 28.21 12.51
CA ALA A 254 4.73 29.22 13.50
C ALA A 254 6.25 29.25 13.73
N SER A 255 6.90 28.09 13.64
CA SER A 255 8.34 27.96 13.86
C SER A 255 9.17 28.24 12.60
N ALA A 256 8.56 28.17 11.41
CA ALA A 256 9.19 28.24 10.10
C ALA A 256 10.19 29.40 9.95
N LEU A 257 9.79 30.60 10.38
CA LEU A 257 10.61 31.81 10.22
C LEU A 257 11.95 31.73 10.95
N ALA A 258 11.97 31.15 12.15
CA ALA A 258 13.19 30.96 12.93
C ALA A 258 14.18 29.98 12.27
N HIS A 259 13.70 29.15 11.35
CA HIS A 259 14.45 28.11 10.67
C HIS A 259 14.67 28.40 9.17
N GLY A 260 14.53 29.65 8.76
CA GLY A 260 14.85 30.09 7.40
C GLY A 260 13.74 29.86 6.36
N TRP A 261 12.51 29.61 6.81
CA TRP A 261 11.34 29.43 5.96
C TRP A 261 10.35 30.59 6.13
N ARG A 262 9.79 31.10 5.04
CA ARG A 262 8.83 32.21 5.05
C ARG A 262 7.47 31.74 4.55
N PRO A 263 6.35 32.15 5.19
CA PRO A 263 5.03 31.81 4.69
C PRO A 263 4.76 32.37 3.29
N LEU A 264 4.23 31.51 2.41
CA LEU A 264 3.57 31.88 1.17
C LEU A 264 2.06 31.89 1.38
N PHE A 265 1.37 32.82 0.70
CA PHE A 265 -0.09 32.94 0.75
C PHE A 265 -0.63 33.07 2.19
N ALA A 266 0.06 33.85 3.04
CA ALA A 266 -0.27 33.99 4.46
C ALA A 266 -1.71 34.50 4.70
N ASP A 267 -2.26 35.26 3.76
CA ASP A 267 -3.64 35.75 3.74
C ASP A 267 -4.69 34.67 3.49
N ARG A 268 -4.27 33.52 2.95
CA ARG A 268 -5.11 32.37 2.60
C ARG A 268 -4.83 31.13 3.45
N TYR A 269 -3.90 31.21 4.40
CA TYR A 269 -3.61 30.12 5.33
C TYR A 269 -4.84 29.78 6.20
N PRO A 270 -5.15 28.49 6.46
CA PRO A 270 -4.49 27.26 6.01
C PRO A 270 -5.08 26.66 4.71
N HIS A 271 -5.90 27.41 3.97
CA HIS A 271 -6.73 26.91 2.87
C HIS A 271 -6.33 27.47 1.50
N ALA A 272 -5.05 27.79 1.29
CA ALA A 272 -4.56 28.31 0.01
C ALA A 272 -4.71 27.30 -1.14
N GLY A 273 -4.77 26.00 -0.85
CA GLY A 273 -5.09 24.92 -1.80
C GLY A 273 -6.58 24.61 -1.97
N GLY A 274 -7.48 25.28 -1.24
CA GLY A 274 -8.93 25.06 -1.27
C GLY A 274 -9.54 24.71 0.10
N GLU A 275 -10.87 24.76 0.21
CA GLU A 275 -11.59 24.66 1.50
C GLU A 275 -11.40 23.31 2.23
N ARG A 276 -11.20 22.22 1.47
CA ARG A 276 -10.96 20.88 2.03
C ARG A 276 -9.46 20.55 2.18
N HIS A 277 -8.60 21.54 2.00
CA HIS A 277 -7.16 21.37 2.03
C HIS A 277 -6.58 22.19 3.17
N TYR A 278 -5.96 21.54 4.14
CA TYR A 278 -5.36 22.20 5.30
C TYR A 278 -3.84 22.11 5.20
N ALA A 279 -3.19 23.19 4.79
CA ALA A 279 -1.76 23.20 4.54
C ALA A 279 -1.07 24.55 4.79
N ALA A 280 0.21 24.48 5.19
CA ALA A 280 1.13 25.61 5.16
C ALA A 280 1.98 25.56 3.89
N TYR A 281 2.07 26.68 3.17
CA TYR A 281 3.02 26.85 2.07
C TYR A 281 4.18 27.70 2.56
N LEU A 282 5.41 27.23 2.42
CA LEU A 282 6.59 27.91 2.93
C LEU A 282 7.69 27.96 1.86
N GLU A 283 8.44 29.05 1.81
CA GLU A 283 9.58 29.23 0.90
C GLU A 283 10.86 29.49 1.70
N ASN A 284 11.96 28.80 1.40
CA ASN A 284 13.24 29.06 2.07
C ASN A 284 14.06 30.16 1.39
N GLY A 285 15.19 30.55 2.00
CA GLY A 285 16.08 31.59 1.47
C GLY A 285 16.71 31.26 0.11
N ALA A 286 16.73 29.98 -0.28
CA ALA A 286 17.18 29.50 -1.59
C ALA A 286 16.05 29.43 -2.64
N GLY A 287 14.81 29.81 -2.32
CA GLY A 287 13.68 29.85 -3.25
C GLY A 287 12.93 28.52 -3.43
N PHE A 288 13.22 27.50 -2.62
CA PHE A 288 12.47 26.24 -2.63
C PHE A 288 11.17 26.38 -1.85
N GLU A 289 10.07 25.90 -2.44
CA GLU A 289 8.78 25.84 -1.79
C GLU A 289 8.50 24.44 -1.21
N VAL A 290 7.94 24.42 0.00
CA VAL A 290 7.35 23.24 0.62
C VAL A 290 5.89 23.47 0.96
N GLU A 291 5.11 22.40 0.81
CA GLU A 291 3.71 22.36 1.22
C GLU A 291 3.56 21.32 2.33
N LEU A 292 3.09 21.75 3.51
CA LEU A 292 2.91 20.92 4.69
C LEU A 292 1.43 20.59 4.87
N VAL A 293 1.02 19.39 4.48
CA VAL A 293 -0.41 19.01 4.36
C VAL A 293 -0.84 18.17 5.55
N ALA A 294 -1.89 18.57 6.26
CA ALA A 294 -2.46 17.74 7.31
C ALA A 294 -3.04 16.43 6.73
N VAL A 295 -2.72 15.28 7.33
CA VAL A 295 -3.41 14.02 7.02
C VAL A 295 -4.78 14.08 7.68
N GLU A 296 -5.85 14.16 6.89
CA GLU A 296 -7.19 13.99 7.41
C GLU A 296 -7.38 12.54 7.86
N GLY A 297 -7.64 12.31 9.15
CA GLY A 297 -8.42 11.13 9.54
C GLY A 297 -9.83 11.25 8.93
N PRO A 298 -10.55 10.14 8.71
CA PRO A 298 -11.95 10.24 8.30
C PRO A 298 -12.68 11.18 9.26
N ALA A 299 -13.45 12.12 8.71
CA ALA A 299 -14.29 12.99 9.51
C ALA A 299 -15.11 12.10 10.45
N ALA A 300 -14.93 12.28 11.76
CA ALA A 300 -15.94 11.81 12.68
C ALA A 300 -17.17 12.67 12.37
N ASP A 301 -18.17 12.04 11.75
CA ASP A 301 -19.45 12.68 11.44
C ASP A 301 -19.98 13.37 12.69
N ALA A 302 -20.35 14.65 12.51
CA ALA A 302 -21.04 15.47 13.50
C ALA A 302 -22.51 15.07 13.64
#